data_AF-A0A4R1XGK0-F1
#
_entry.id   AF-A0A4R1XGK0-F1
#
_cell.length_a   1.000
_cell.length_b   1.000
_cell.length_c   1.000
_cell.angle_alpha   90.00
_cell.angle_beta   90.00
_cell.angle_gamma   90.00
#
_symmetry.space_group_name_H-M   'P 1'
#
loop_
_entity.id
_entity.type
_entity.pdbx_description
1 polymer ?
#
loop_
_entity_poly.entity_id
_entity_poly.type
_entity_poly.pdbx_seq_one_letter_code
_entity_poly.pdbx_strand_id
1 'polypeptide(L)'
;MISSLQSAGLGEQLQQWLDPNQSNTEVPVEQVQNLFQADEVQQVADQAQVPTQQVYSAISSVLPQIVDALTPQGAQTNQAEANQDVGSVMSMLSSFLKK
;
A
#
# COMPACT_ATOMS: atom_id res chain seq x y z
N MET A 1 4.40 -7.91 -3.06
CA MET A 1 3.23 -7.07 -2.76
C MET A 1 2.04 -7.36 -3.66
N ILE A 2 2.26 -7.57 -4.96
CA ILE A 2 1.22 -7.86 -5.97
C ILE A 2 0.25 -8.97 -5.53
N SER A 3 0.79 -10.06 -4.99
CA SER A 3 0.03 -11.21 -4.51
C SER A 3 -0.88 -10.87 -3.32
N SER A 4 -0.44 -9.97 -2.42
CA SER A 4 -1.27 -9.50 -1.30
C SER A 4 -2.41 -8.60 -1.80
N LEU A 5 -2.12 -7.71 -2.75
CA LEU A 5 -3.12 -6.86 -3.40
C LEU A 5 -4.19 -7.71 -4.09
N GLN A 6 -3.79 -8.72 -4.87
CA GLN A 6 -4.72 -9.67 -5.48
C GLN A 6 -5.53 -10.43 -4.42
N SER A 7 -4.90 -10.88 -3.34
CA SER A 7 -5.57 -11.62 -2.26
C SER A 7 -6.55 -10.75 -1.47
N ALA A 8 -6.33 -9.44 -1.41
CA ALA A 8 -7.24 -8.47 -0.81
C ALA A 8 -8.38 -8.03 -1.74
N GLY A 9 -8.49 -8.61 -2.94
CA GLY A 9 -9.51 -8.26 -3.92
C GLY A 9 -9.19 -7.04 -4.77
N LEU A 10 -7.95 -6.53 -4.73
CA LEU A 10 -7.50 -5.41 -5.57
C LEU A 10 -6.98 -5.84 -6.95
N GLY A 11 -7.27 -7.05 -7.40
CA GLY A 11 -6.79 -7.55 -8.70
C GLY A 11 -7.16 -6.64 -9.89
N GLU A 12 -8.37 -6.09 -9.88
CA GLU A 12 -8.83 -5.16 -10.93
C GLU A 12 -8.14 -3.79 -10.84
N GLN A 13 -7.98 -3.25 -9.63
CA GLN A 13 -7.25 -2.00 -9.41
C GLN A 13 -5.78 -2.14 -9.86
N LEU A 14 -5.19 -3.29 -9.56
CA LEU A 14 -3.84 -3.63 -9.97
C LEU A 14 -3.70 -3.62 -11.50
N GLN A 15 -4.66 -4.18 -12.23
CA GLN A 15 -4.67 -4.14 -13.70
C GLN A 15 -4.70 -2.70 -14.23
N GLN A 16 -5.41 -1.79 -13.56
CA GLN A 16 -5.43 -0.37 -13.93
C GLN A 16 -4.09 0.31 -13.68
N TRP A 17 -3.38 -0.03 -12.60
CA TRP A 17 -2.05 0.53 -12.34
C TRP A 17 -0.97 -0.03 -13.26
N LEU A 18 -1.15 -1.28 -13.69
CA LEU A 18 -0.25 -1.94 -14.65
C LEU A 18 -0.48 -1.45 -16.08
N ASP A 19 -1.63 -0.83 -16.37
CA ASP A 19 -1.93 -0.30 -17.69
C ASP A 19 -1.37 1.13 -17.83
N PRO A 20 -0.35 1.33 -18.68
CA PRO A 20 0.25 2.65 -18.88
C PRO A 20 -0.70 3.66 -19.55
N ASN A 21 -1.86 3.22 -20.05
CA ASN A 21 -2.90 4.07 -20.63
C ASN A 21 -3.99 4.45 -19.62
N GLN A 22 -3.97 3.89 -18.41
CA GLN A 22 -4.87 4.24 -17.32
C GLN A 22 -4.17 5.15 -16.32
N SER A 23 -4.95 5.96 -15.60
CA SER A 23 -4.42 6.77 -14.51
C SER A 23 -4.29 5.94 -13.25
N ASN A 24 -3.19 6.11 -12.53
CA ASN A 24 -2.98 5.53 -11.20
C ASN A 24 -4.03 6.08 -10.22
N THR A 25 -5.13 5.35 -10.06
CA THR A 25 -6.25 5.72 -9.18
C THR A 25 -5.96 5.30 -7.74
N GLU A 26 -6.34 6.16 -6.81
CA GLU A 26 -6.21 5.91 -5.37
C GLU A 26 -7.05 4.70 -4.95
N VAL A 27 -6.55 3.93 -3.97
CA VAL A 27 -7.31 2.79 -3.42
C VAL A 27 -8.34 3.30 -2.42
N PRO A 28 -9.62 2.89 -2.49
CA PRO A 28 -10.57 3.07 -1.41
C PRO A 28 -10.00 2.68 -0.04
N VAL A 29 -10.11 3.56 0.95
CA VAL A 29 -9.60 3.33 2.32
C VAL A 29 -10.12 2.00 2.91
N GLU A 30 -11.33 1.57 2.57
CA GLU A 30 -11.87 0.26 2.97
C GLU A 30 -11.05 -0.92 2.44
N GLN A 31 -10.54 -0.84 1.21
CA GLN A 31 -9.70 -1.89 0.64
C GLN A 31 -8.27 -1.84 1.20
N VAL A 32 -7.77 -0.65 1.54
CA VAL A 32 -6.50 -0.49 2.26
C VAL A 32 -6.57 -1.14 3.64
N GLN A 33 -7.69 -1.00 4.35
CA GLN A 33 -7.92 -1.64 5.65
C GLN A 33 -7.88 -3.17 5.59
N ASN A 34 -8.24 -3.76 4.44
CA ASN A 34 -8.13 -5.22 4.24
C ASN A 34 -6.69 -5.70 4.01
N LEU A 35 -5.79 -4.79 3.60
CA LEU A 35 -4.39 -5.09 3.32
C LEU A 35 -3.49 -4.83 4.51
N PHE A 36 -3.76 -3.74 5.21
CA PHE A 36 -2.95 -3.24 6.31
C PHE A 36 -3.76 -3.37 7.59
N GLN A 37 -3.31 -4.25 8.47
CA GLN A 37 -3.99 -4.51 9.73
C GLN A 37 -4.01 -3.25 10.60
N ALA A 38 -5.09 -3.08 11.36
CA ALA A 38 -5.27 -1.92 12.22
C ALA A 38 -4.10 -1.72 13.19
N ASP A 39 -3.54 -2.79 13.75
CA ASP A 39 -2.36 -2.73 14.63
C ASP A 39 -1.11 -2.15 13.95
N GLU A 40 -0.85 -2.51 12.69
CA GLU A 40 0.30 -2.00 11.94
C GLU A 40 0.15 -0.51 11.62
N VAL A 41 -1.06 -0.11 11.20
CA VAL A 41 -1.37 1.28 10.90
C VAL A 41 -1.36 2.13 12.17
N GLN A 42 -1.84 1.58 13.28
CA GLN A 42 -1.82 2.24 14.58
C GLN A 42 -0.40 2.54 15.04
N GLN A 43 0.54 1.61 14.90
CA GLN A 43 1.94 1.86 15.24
C GLN A 43 2.56 2.99 14.42
N VAL A 44 2.21 3.11 13.14
CA VAL A 44 2.66 4.24 12.31
C VAL A 44 2.01 5.53 12.78
N ALA A 45 0.70 5.50 13.06
CA ALA A 45 -0.07 6.63 13.54
C ALA A 45 0.50 7.20 14.85
N ASP A 46 0.79 6.34 15.82
CA ASP A 46 1.40 6.71 17.10
C ASP A 46 2.82 7.30 16.90
N GLN A 47 3.63 6.69 16.04
CA GLN A 47 4.99 7.19 15.76
C GLN A 47 5.02 8.53 15.04
N ALA A 48 4.06 8.75 14.15
CA ALA A 48 3.86 10.00 13.42
C ALA A 48 3.04 11.03 14.20
N GLN A 49 2.44 10.62 15.32
CA GLN A 49 1.54 11.43 16.14
C GLN A 49 0.35 12.00 15.34
N VAL A 50 -0.19 11.19 14.41
CA VAL A 50 -1.34 11.51 13.56
C VAL A 50 -2.48 10.52 13.78
N PRO A 51 -3.73 10.86 13.41
CA PRO A 51 -4.83 9.90 13.44
C PRO A 51 -4.62 8.74 12.46
N THR A 52 -5.00 7.53 12.86
CA THR A 52 -4.95 6.30 12.03
C THR A 52 -5.63 6.48 10.68
N GLN A 53 -6.74 7.23 10.64
CA GLN A 53 -7.45 7.57 9.41
C GLN A 53 -6.58 8.34 8.40
N GLN A 54 -5.74 9.27 8.88
CA GLN A 54 -4.80 9.99 8.00
C GLN A 54 -3.73 9.06 7.44
N VAL A 55 -3.29 8.07 8.23
CA VAL A 55 -2.34 7.06 7.75
C VAL A 55 -2.97 6.23 6.64
N TYR A 56 -4.21 5.75 6.80
CA TYR A 56 -4.94 5.04 5.74
C TYR A 56 -5.10 5.87 4.46
N SER A 57 -5.47 7.15 4.58
CA SER A 57 -5.55 8.05 3.43
C SER A 57 -4.19 8.24 2.77
N ALA A 58 -3.12 8.38 3.55
CA ALA A 58 -1.78 8.51 2.98
C ALA A 58 -1.34 7.22 2.26
N ILE A 59 -1.63 6.04 2.81
CA ILE A 59 -1.36 4.74 2.17
C ILE A 59 -2.10 4.63 0.83
N SER A 60 -3.39 4.98 0.83
CA SER A 60 -4.26 4.97 -0.35
C SER A 60 -3.64 5.76 -1.53
N SER A 61 -3.06 6.93 -1.26
CA SER A 61 -2.48 7.80 -2.28
C SER A 61 -1.07 7.36 -2.75
N VAL A 62 -0.34 6.58 -1.95
CA VAL A 62 1.03 6.13 -2.31
C VAL A 62 1.08 4.73 -2.91
N LEU A 63 0.10 3.87 -2.61
CA LEU A 63 0.02 2.51 -3.14
C LEU A 63 0.18 2.41 -4.66
N PRO A 64 -0.48 3.24 -5.48
CA PRO A 64 -0.33 3.17 -6.94
C PRO A 64 1.11 3.42 -7.39
N GLN A 65 1.80 4.37 -6.74
CA GLN A 65 3.19 4.72 -7.05
C GLN A 65 4.15 3.60 -6.65
N ILE A 66 3.87 2.91 -5.55
CA ILE A 66 4.65 1.75 -5.11
C ILE A 66 4.46 0.59 -6.10
N VAL A 67 3.23 0.34 -6.55
CA VAL A 67 2.97 -0.68 -7.56
C VAL A 67 3.64 -0.32 -8.88
N ASP A 68 3.54 0.91 -9.35
CA ASP A 68 4.22 1.39 -10.56
C ASP A 68 5.74 1.17 -10.48
N ALA A 69 6.37 1.58 -9.37
CA ALA A 69 7.80 1.38 -9.13
C ALA A 69 8.20 -0.10 -9.05
N LEU A 70 7.31 -0.94 -8.50
CA LEU A 70 7.54 -2.38 -8.39
C LEU A 70 7.21 -3.12 -9.69
N THR A 71 6.34 -2.64 -10.57
CA THR A 71 5.85 -3.37 -11.76
C THR A 71 6.95 -3.96 -12.65
N PRO A 72 8.04 -3.26 -12.99
CA PRO A 72 9.13 -3.87 -13.77
C PRO A 72 9.93 -4.93 -13.00
N GLN A 73 9.83 -5.02 -11.67
CA GLN A 73 10.57 -5.96 -10.80
C GLN A 73 9.67 -6.91 -9.97
N GLY A 74 8.35 -6.70 -9.94
CA GLY A 74 7.47 -7.08 -8.83
C GLY A 74 6.29 -7.96 -9.23
N ALA A 75 6.19 -8.34 -10.51
CA ALA A 75 5.24 -9.36 -10.96
C ALA A 75 5.48 -10.74 -10.31
N GLN A 76 6.61 -10.93 -9.62
CA GLN A 76 7.00 -12.17 -8.95
C GLN A 76 7.38 -11.90 -7.49
N THR A 77 6.40 -11.78 -6.60
CA THR A 77 6.65 -11.80 -5.15
C THR A 77 5.78 -12.87 -4.51
N ASN A 78 6.36 -13.81 -3.76
CA ASN A 78 5.58 -14.76 -2.98
C ASN A 78 4.97 -14.07 -1.74
N GLN A 79 4.08 -14.75 -1.03
CA GLN A 79 3.35 -14.19 0.12
C GLN A 79 4.27 -13.68 1.24
N ALA A 80 5.40 -14.35 1.47
CA ALA A 80 6.40 -13.89 2.45
C ALA A 80 7.05 -12.55 2.06
N GLU A 81 7.44 -12.41 0.79
CA GLU A 81 8.01 -11.17 0.24
C GLU A 81 6.97 -10.06 0.22
N ALA A 82 5.71 -10.39 -0.09
CA ALA A 82 4.64 -9.42 -0.08
C ALA A 82 4.36 -8.82 1.30
N ASN A 83 4.53 -9.59 2.38
CA ASN A 83 4.47 -9.06 3.74
C ASN A 83 5.66 -8.15 4.07
N GLN A 84 6.85 -8.44 3.55
CA GLN A 84 8.02 -7.57 3.71
C GLN A 84 7.87 -6.25 2.95
N ASP A 85 7.29 -6.29 1.76
CA ASP A 85 7.01 -5.08 0.97
C ASP A 85 6.01 -4.17 1.71
N VAL A 86 4.96 -4.75 2.32
CA VAL A 86 3.97 -4.02 3.13
C VAL A 86 4.63 -3.31 4.30
N GLY A 87 5.52 -3.99 5.04
CA GLY A 87 6.28 -3.38 6.12
C GLY A 87 7.21 -2.25 5.66
N SER A 88 7.78 -2.39 4.46
CA SER A 88 8.66 -1.37 3.87
C SER A 88 7.91 -0.08 3.56
N VAL A 89 6.68 -0.19 3.04
CA VAL A 89 5.78 0.95 2.81
C VAL A 89 5.42 1.65 4.10
N MET A 90 5.12 0.89 5.16
CA MET A 90 4.85 1.44 6.50
C MET A 90 6.04 2.22 7.05
N SER A 91 7.26 1.70 6.87
CA SER A 91 8.47 2.41 7.29
C SER A 91 8.68 3.70 6.49
N MET A 92 8.44 3.69 5.17
CA MET A 92 8.54 4.88 4.33
C MET A 92 7.51 5.93 4.73
N LEU A 93 6.26 5.51 4.95
CA LEU A 93 5.18 6.38 5.38
C LEU A 93 5.44 6.97 6.75
N SER A 94 5.92 6.15 7.70
CA SER A 94 6.34 6.61 9.02
C SER A 94 7.38 7.72 8.88
N SER A 95 8.38 7.54 8.01
CA SER A 95 9.41 8.56 7.77
C SER A 95 8.89 9.82 7.08
N PHE A 96 7.85 9.70 6.24
CA PHE A 96 7.23 10.83 5.56
C PHE A 96 6.39 11.68 6.53
N LEU A 97 5.61 11.03 7.39
CA LEU A 97 4.70 11.70 8.34
C LEU A 97 5.43 12.33 9.54
N LYS A 98 6.61 11.82 9.90
CA LYS A 98 7.38 12.29 11.08
C LYS A 98 8.15 13.60 10.85
N LYS A 99 8.05 14.18 9.65
CA LYS A 99 8.83 15.35 9.19
C LYS A 99 8.01 16.63 9.25
#